data_AF-A0A316WB40-F1
#
_entry.id   AF-A0A316WB40-F1
#
_cell.length_a   1.000
_cell.length_b   1.000
_cell.length_c   1.000
_cell.angle_alpha   90.00
_cell.angle_beta   90.00
_cell.angle_gamma   90.00
#
_symmetry.space_group_name_H-M   'P 1'
#
loop_
_entity.id
_entity.type
_entity.pdbx_description
1 polymer ?
#
loop_
_entity_poly.entity_id
_entity_poly.type
_entity_poly.pdbx_seq_one_letter_code
_entity_poly.pdbx_strand_id
1 'polypeptide(L)'
;MELIFIGLNESDDDSLLNENRFFEKCTTENLLFENKVINDQNFFNVLNFIFQTEVKLENLKESGSRKLINLSQYKGQHLHPDDLEKKYFEWLDISKNDNTMNEYGSLICVLGYLESNKGKKDLYLIVE
;
A
#
# COMPACT_ATOMS: atom_id res chain seq x y z
N MET A 1 8.51 -2.54 9.38
CA MET A 1 7.72 -1.38 8.95
C MET A 1 6.37 -1.81 8.40
N GLU A 2 5.33 -1.05 8.68
CA GLU A 2 3.96 -1.26 8.23
C GLU A 2 3.64 -0.30 7.06
N LEU A 3 2.99 -0.85 6.03
CA LEU A 3 2.51 -0.14 4.86
C LEU A 3 0.99 -0.14 4.88
N ILE A 4 0.36 1.03 4.85
CA ILE A 4 -1.11 1.15 4.86
C ILE A 4 -1.56 1.87 3.59
N PHE A 5 -2.30 1.16 2.74
CA PHE A 5 -2.81 1.64 1.46
C PHE A 5 -4.22 2.21 1.63
N ILE A 6 -4.43 3.42 1.08
CA ILE A 6 -5.68 4.17 1.27
C ILE A 6 -6.11 4.82 -0.05
N GLY A 7 -7.28 4.44 -0.55
CA GLY A 7 -7.93 5.09 -1.69
C GLY A 7 -8.94 6.16 -1.26
N LEU A 8 -8.79 7.40 -1.73
CA LEU A 8 -9.67 8.52 -1.38
C LEU A 8 -10.31 9.17 -2.62
N ASN A 9 -11.53 9.69 -2.45
CA ASN A 9 -12.16 10.54 -3.48
C ASN A 9 -11.74 12.01 -3.34
N GLU A 10 -11.31 12.42 -2.15
CA GLU A 10 -10.88 13.77 -1.80
C GLU A 10 -9.64 13.66 -0.91
N SER A 11 -8.63 14.49 -1.18
CA SER A 11 -7.38 14.52 -0.41
C SER A 11 -7.62 15.01 1.01
N ASP A 12 -7.09 14.31 2.01
CA ASP A 12 -7.19 14.68 3.43
C ASP A 12 -5.90 14.34 4.18
N ASP A 13 -4.80 14.90 3.70
CA ASP A 13 -3.45 14.60 4.19
C ASP A 13 -3.29 14.86 5.70
N ASP A 14 -3.95 15.90 6.23
CA ASP A 14 -3.88 16.27 7.65
C ASP A 14 -4.48 15.19 8.55
N SER A 15 -5.60 14.59 8.12
CA SER A 15 -6.22 13.50 8.86
C SER A 15 -5.44 12.20 8.70
N LEU A 16 -4.85 11.96 7.53
CA LEU A 16 -4.00 10.79 7.31
C LEU A 16 -2.69 10.85 8.11
N LEU A 17 -2.06 12.03 8.23
CA LEU A 17 -0.80 12.22 8.97
C LEU A 17 -0.96 12.22 10.49
N ASN A 18 -2.19 12.38 11.00
CA ASN A 18 -2.48 12.37 12.43
C ASN A 18 -3.14 11.05 12.82
N GLU A 19 -2.44 10.21 13.59
CA GLU A 19 -2.91 8.88 13.98
C GLU A 19 -4.32 8.89 14.62
N ASN A 20 -4.58 9.82 15.54
CA ASN A 20 -5.88 9.92 16.22
C ASN A 20 -7.00 10.26 15.23
N ARG A 21 -6.76 11.21 14.32
CA ARG A 21 -7.75 11.57 13.28
C ARG A 21 -7.95 10.45 12.26
N PHE A 22 -6.87 9.76 11.88
CA PHE A 22 -6.95 8.61 11.00
C PHE A 22 -7.80 7.50 11.63
N PHE A 23 -7.59 7.19 12.92
CA PHE A 23 -8.38 6.22 13.65
C PHE A 23 -9.86 6.63 13.76
N GLU A 24 -10.11 7.92 14.03
CA GLU A 24 -11.46 8.48 14.03
C GLU A 24 -12.14 8.29 12.67
N LYS A 25 -11.45 8.56 11.55
CA LYS A 25 -12.00 8.32 10.20
C LYS A 25 -12.30 6.85 9.92
N CYS A 26 -11.43 5.94 10.35
CA CYS A 26 -11.64 4.51 10.16
C CYS A 26 -12.89 4.03 10.92
N THR A 27 -13.12 4.55 12.12
CA THR A 27 -14.22 4.13 12.99
C THR A 27 -15.55 4.84 12.75
N THR A 28 -15.51 6.12 12.35
CA THR A 28 -16.72 6.96 12.21
C THR A 28 -17.13 7.18 10.77
N GLU A 29 -16.17 7.32 9.85
CA GLU A 29 -16.41 7.60 8.43
C GLU A 29 -16.31 6.33 7.57
N ASN A 30 -16.08 5.15 8.18
CA ASN A 30 -15.84 3.88 7.50
C ASN A 30 -14.72 3.98 6.45
N LEU A 31 -13.66 4.73 6.74
CA LEU A 31 -12.49 4.76 5.88
C LEU A 31 -11.87 3.35 5.84
N LEU A 32 -11.91 2.73 4.66
CA LEU A 32 -11.32 1.42 4.43
C LEU A 32 -9.87 1.56 4.00
N PHE A 33 -9.01 0.71 4.53
CA PHE A 33 -7.60 0.59 4.15
C PHE A 33 -7.21 -0.89 4.11
N GLU A 34 -6.05 -1.16 3.53
CA GLU A 34 -5.40 -2.46 3.61
C GLU A 34 -3.95 -2.27 4.04
N ASN A 35 -3.41 -3.20 4.81
CA ASN A 35 -2.06 -3.09 5.35
C ASN A 35 -1.18 -4.30 5.05
N LYS A 36 0.14 -4.06 4.99
CA LYS A 36 1.15 -5.10 4.91
C LYS A 36 2.36 -4.74 5.75
N VAL A 37 2.75 -5.66 6.63
CA VAL A 37 4.01 -5.57 7.36
C VAL A 37 5.14 -6.10 6.48
N ILE A 38 6.23 -5.34 6.40
CA ILE A 38 7.43 -5.70 5.65
C ILE A 38 8.70 -5.47 6.47
N ASN A 39 9.77 -6.14 6.05
CA ASN A 39 11.13 -5.72 6.40
C ASN A 39 11.46 -4.42 5.63
N ASP A 40 12.04 -3.44 6.31
CA ASP A 40 12.40 -2.12 5.78
C ASP A 40 13.26 -2.21 4.50
N GLN A 41 14.12 -3.23 4.40
CA GLN A 41 14.94 -3.49 3.21
C GLN A 41 14.10 -3.80 1.95
N ASN A 42 12.87 -4.30 2.14
CA ASN A 42 11.97 -4.67 1.06
C ASN A 42 11.00 -3.55 0.66
N PHE A 43 11.15 -2.34 1.18
CA PHE A 43 10.23 -1.24 0.89
C PHE A 43 10.06 -0.96 -0.61
N PHE A 44 11.15 -0.65 -1.32
CA PHE A 44 11.05 -0.42 -2.76
C PHE A 44 10.75 -1.71 -3.52
N ASN A 45 11.24 -2.86 -3.07
CA ASN A 45 10.96 -4.14 -3.70
C ASN A 45 9.46 -4.44 -3.73
N VAL A 46 8.74 -4.23 -2.61
CA VAL A 46 7.31 -4.50 -2.54
C VAL A 46 6.51 -3.50 -3.36
N LEU A 47 6.89 -2.22 -3.37
CA LEU A 47 6.22 -1.22 -4.20
C LEU A 47 6.45 -1.51 -5.68
N ASN A 48 7.68 -1.82 -6.08
CA ASN A 48 8.00 -2.16 -7.47
C ASN A 48 7.29 -3.45 -7.92
N PHE A 49 7.20 -4.44 -7.02
CA PHE A 49 6.46 -5.66 -7.28
C PHE A 49 4.95 -5.40 -7.38
N ILE A 50 4.36 -4.58 -6.51
CA ILE A 50 2.93 -4.26 -6.58
C ILE A 50 2.62 -3.48 -7.86
N PHE A 51 3.38 -2.41 -8.14
CA PHE A 51 3.09 -1.48 -9.23
C PHE A 51 3.73 -1.86 -10.57
N GLN A 52 4.49 -2.97 -10.61
CA GLN A 52 5.09 -3.52 -11.84
C GLN A 52 5.96 -2.52 -12.61
N THR A 53 6.53 -1.55 -11.89
CA THR A 53 7.39 -0.48 -12.39
C THR A 53 8.32 0.00 -11.29
N GLU A 54 9.39 0.71 -11.64
CA GLU A 54 10.21 1.40 -10.64
C GLU A 54 9.40 2.55 -10.02
N VAL A 55 9.07 2.40 -8.73
CA VAL A 55 8.32 3.39 -7.96
C VAL A 55 9.27 4.46 -7.44
N LYS A 56 9.00 5.69 -7.86
CA LYS A 56 9.58 6.92 -7.33
C LYS A 56 8.61 7.55 -6.35
N LEU A 57 9.13 7.92 -5.18
CA LEU A 57 8.35 8.61 -4.16
C LEU A 57 8.38 10.11 -4.47
N GLU A 58 7.20 10.67 -4.69
CA GLU A 58 7.01 12.11 -4.88
C GLU A 58 6.03 12.62 -3.82
N ASN A 59 6.14 13.90 -3.46
CA ASN A 59 5.22 14.56 -2.51
C ASN A 59 5.10 13.84 -1.16
N LEU A 60 6.24 13.46 -0.58
CA LEU A 60 6.31 12.88 0.75
C LEU A 60 6.06 13.96 1.82
N LYS A 61 5.11 13.68 2.70
CA LYS A 61 4.82 14.49 3.90
C LYS A 61 5.09 13.64 5.14
N GLU A 62 5.52 14.26 6.21
CA GLU A 62 5.85 13.56 7.46
C GLU A 62 5.28 14.31 8.67
N SER A 63 4.87 13.55 9.68
CA SER A 63 4.43 14.05 10.97
C SER A 63 4.83 13.04 12.05
N GLY A 64 5.85 13.37 12.84
CA GLY A 64 6.43 12.42 13.79
C GLY A 64 7.06 11.22 13.08
N SER A 65 6.67 10.00 13.47
CA SER A 65 7.10 8.75 12.83
C SER A 65 6.33 8.40 11.57
N ARG A 66 5.16 9.01 11.34
CA ARG A 66 4.27 8.67 10.23
C ARG A 66 4.68 9.43 8.97
N LYS A 67 4.81 8.69 7.87
CA LYS A 67 5.04 9.26 6.53
C LYS A 67 3.84 9.03 5.65
N LEU A 68 3.43 10.04 4.90
CA LEU A 68 2.39 9.98 3.90
C LEU A 68 2.98 10.19 2.51
N ILE A 69 2.73 9.23 1.62
CA ILE A 69 3.23 9.22 0.25
C ILE A 69 2.04 9.17 -0.68
N ASN A 70 1.99 10.07 -1.65
CA ASN A 70 0.98 10.04 -2.70
C ASN A 70 1.43 9.13 -3.85
N LEU A 71 0.72 8.02 -4.06
CA LEU A 71 0.98 7.03 -5.11
C LEU A 71 -0.05 7.09 -6.24
N SER A 72 -0.83 8.18 -6.35
CA SER A 72 -1.91 8.31 -7.32
C SER A 72 -1.46 8.16 -8.77
N GLN A 73 -0.19 8.46 -9.06
CA GLN A 73 0.41 8.26 -10.39
C GLN A 73 0.49 6.78 -10.81
N TYR A 74 0.53 5.84 -9.86
CA TYR A 74 0.59 4.40 -10.11
C TYR A 74 -0.79 3.72 -10.03
N LYS A 75 -1.86 4.50 -9.87
CA LYS A 75 -3.22 3.97 -9.77
C LYS A 75 -3.62 3.24 -11.06
N GLY A 76 -4.12 2.03 -10.92
CA GLY A 76 -4.45 1.15 -12.05
C GLY A 76 -3.22 0.57 -12.79
N GLN A 77 -2.00 0.88 -12.34
CA GLN A 77 -0.76 0.28 -12.78
C GLN A 77 -0.23 -0.62 -11.67
N HIS A 78 -1.02 -1.62 -11.28
CA HIS A 78 -0.60 -2.62 -10.30
C HIS A 78 -0.86 -4.03 -10.84
N LEU A 79 -0.17 -5.00 -10.28
CA LEU A 79 -0.39 -6.41 -10.57
C LEU A 79 -1.86 -6.74 -10.31
N HIS A 80 -2.52 -7.38 -11.27
CA HIS A 80 -3.88 -7.84 -11.06
C HIS A 80 -3.86 -9.00 -10.04
N PRO A 81 -4.82 -9.08 -9.09
CA PRO A 81 -4.86 -10.16 -8.09
C PRO A 81 -4.73 -11.56 -8.70
N ASP A 82 -5.42 -11.82 -9.81
CA ASP A 82 -5.40 -13.11 -10.53
C ASP A 82 -4.03 -13.48 -11.12
N ASP A 83 -3.11 -12.53 -11.26
CA ASP A 83 -1.77 -12.76 -11.78
C ASP A 83 -0.72 -12.96 -10.68
N LEU A 84 -1.09 -12.82 -9.40
CA LEU A 84 -0.17 -13.00 -8.28
C LEU A 84 0.45 -14.40 -8.27
N GLU A 85 -0.35 -15.46 -8.48
CA GLU A 85 0.13 -16.84 -8.45
C GLU A 85 1.32 -17.06 -9.40
N LYS A 86 1.28 -16.44 -10.58
CA LYS A 86 2.32 -16.56 -11.61
C LYS A 86 3.60 -15.81 -11.23
N LYS A 87 3.48 -14.72 -10.47
CA LYS A 87 4.60 -13.85 -10.09
C LYS A 87 5.09 -14.05 -8.65
N TYR A 88 4.40 -14.86 -7.86
CA TYR A 88 4.70 -14.98 -6.44
C TYR A 88 6.10 -15.55 -6.18
N PHE A 89 6.56 -16.51 -6.99
CA PHE A 89 7.93 -17.01 -6.86
C PHE A 89 9.00 -15.98 -7.22
N GLU A 90 8.71 -15.06 -8.15
CA GLU A 90 9.58 -13.91 -8.44
C GLU A 90 9.66 -12.99 -7.21
N TRP A 91 8.52 -12.71 -6.56
CA TRP A 91 8.50 -11.96 -5.32
C TRP A 91 9.31 -12.63 -4.21
N LEU A 92 9.19 -13.94 -4.02
CA LEU A 92 9.96 -14.66 -3.00
C LEU A 92 11.47 -14.58 -3.26
N ASP A 93 11.89 -14.63 -4.54
CA ASP A 93 13.31 -14.47 -4.87
C ASP A 93 13.81 -13.04 -4.62
N ILE A 94 13.02 -12.01 -4.91
CA ILE A 94 13.39 -10.61 -4.66
C ILE A 94 13.42 -10.31 -3.16
N SER A 95 12.35 -10.69 -2.45
CA SER A 95 12.13 -10.32 -1.05
C SER A 95 12.95 -11.15 -0.07
N LYS A 96 13.37 -12.35 -0.48
CA LYS A 96 13.98 -13.39 0.39
C LYS A 96 13.07 -13.78 1.57
N ASN A 97 11.77 -13.53 1.46
CA ASN A 97 10.78 -13.96 2.43
C ASN A 97 10.55 -15.47 2.35
N ASP A 98 10.10 -16.05 3.45
CA ASP A 98 9.65 -17.44 3.47
C ASP A 98 8.35 -17.60 2.66
N ASN A 99 8.25 -18.71 1.94
CA ASN A 99 7.02 -19.10 1.26
C ASN A 99 5.95 -19.51 2.28
N THR A 100 5.16 -18.55 2.74
CA THR A 100 4.08 -18.78 3.70
C THR A 100 2.73 -18.32 3.15
N MET A 101 1.65 -18.93 3.65
CA MET A 101 0.29 -18.48 3.31
C MET A 101 -0.01 -17.07 3.83
N ASN A 102 0.65 -16.65 4.92
CA ASN A 102 0.51 -15.28 5.42
C ASN A 102 1.12 -14.27 4.46
N GLU A 103 2.30 -14.58 3.90
CA GLU A 103 2.97 -13.70 2.95
C GLU A 103 2.15 -13.57 1.66
N TYR A 104 1.73 -14.69 1.08
CA TYR A 104 0.84 -14.72 -0.07
C TYR A 104 -0.48 -13.99 0.20
N GLY A 105 -1.11 -14.32 1.34
CA GLY A 105 -2.37 -13.76 1.80
C GLY A 105 -2.33 -12.23 1.91
N SER A 106 -1.27 -11.69 2.53
CA SER A 106 -1.13 -10.24 2.66
C SER A 106 -0.99 -9.53 1.31
N LEU A 107 -0.26 -10.11 0.36
CA LEU A 107 -0.12 -9.54 -0.98
C LEU A 107 -1.43 -9.59 -1.76
N ILE A 108 -2.14 -10.72 -1.74
CA ILE A 108 -3.41 -10.82 -2.46
C ILE A 108 -4.46 -9.86 -1.89
N CYS A 109 -4.47 -9.63 -0.57
CA CYS A 109 -5.33 -8.62 0.06
C CYS A 109 -4.97 -7.21 -0.43
N VAL A 110 -3.69 -6.83 -0.43
CA VAL A 110 -3.24 -5.51 -0.95
C VAL A 110 -3.64 -5.33 -2.41
N LEU A 111 -3.37 -6.31 -3.28
CA LEU A 111 -3.74 -6.22 -4.69
C LEU A 111 -5.25 -6.14 -4.88
N GLY A 112 -6.02 -6.93 -4.12
CA GLY A 112 -7.48 -6.92 -4.15
C GLY A 112 -8.06 -5.57 -3.70
N TYR A 113 -7.46 -4.96 -2.68
CA TYR A 113 -7.82 -3.61 -2.22
C TYR A 113 -7.54 -2.56 -3.30
N LEU A 114 -6.36 -2.60 -3.91
CA LEU A 114 -5.98 -1.66 -4.98
C LEU A 114 -6.91 -1.79 -6.19
N GLU A 115 -7.22 -3.03 -6.61
CA GLU A 115 -8.14 -3.30 -7.71
C GLU A 115 -9.55 -2.77 -7.40
N SER A 116 -10.05 -3.00 -6.19
CA SER A 116 -11.36 -2.51 -5.74
C SER A 116 -11.43 -0.98 -5.64
N ASN A 117 -10.29 -0.33 -5.42
CA ASN A 117 -10.19 1.13 -5.24
C ASN A 117 -9.57 1.86 -6.44
N LYS A 118 -9.33 1.19 -7.58
CA LYS A 118 -8.75 1.82 -8.78
C LYS A 118 -9.54 3.03 -9.30
N GLY A 119 -10.84 3.10 -8.99
CA GLY A 119 -11.74 4.21 -9.33
C GLY A 119 -11.67 5.42 -8.39
N LYS A 120 -11.03 5.31 -7.22
CA LYS A 120 -10.82 6.43 -6.30
C LYS A 120 -9.95 7.50 -6.96
N LYS A 121 -10.08 8.77 -6.54
CA LYS A 121 -9.31 9.86 -7.13
C LYS A 121 -7.82 9.72 -6.82
N ASP A 122 -7.53 9.58 -5.52
CA ASP A 122 -6.18 9.56 -4.97
C ASP A 122 -5.87 8.20 -4.33
N LEU A 123 -4.60 7.80 -4.39
CA LEU A 123 -4.04 6.64 -3.68
C LEU A 123 -2.91 7.13 -2.79
N TYR A 124 -3.01 6.83 -1.50
CA TYR A 124 -2.01 7.15 -0.50
C TYR A 124 -1.41 5.89 0.10
N LEU A 125 -0.16 6.01 0.50
CA LEU A 125 0.55 5.05 1.32
C LEU A 125 0.99 5.75 2.59
N ILE A 126 0.58 5.22 3.73
CA ILE A 126 1.13 5.56 5.03
C ILE A 126 2.23 4.54 5.37
N VAL A 127 3.34 5.02 5.93
CA VAL A 127 4.47 4.21 6.37
C VAL A 127 4.75 4.47 7.85
N GLU A 128 4.77 3.40 8.66
CA GLU A 128 4.97 3.40 10.12
C GLU A 128 5.89 2.29 10.65
#